data_AF-A0A822XAK5-F1
#
_entry.id   AF-A0A822XAK5-F1
#
_cell.length_a   1.000
_cell.length_b   1.000
_cell.length_c   1.000
_cell.angle_alpha   90.00
_cell.angle_beta   90.00
_cell.angle_gamma   90.00
#
_symmetry.space_group_name_H-M   'P 1'
#
loop_
_entity.id
_entity.type
_entity.pdbx_description
1 polymer ?
#
loop_
_entity_poly.entity_id
_entity_poly.type
_entity_poly.pdbx_seq_one_letter_code
_entity_poly.pdbx_strand_id
1 'polypeptide(L)'
;MPELPEVETVRQGLEEALLGLKIRNAEKRRRDLRFPIPENLNEQLQGRTISSLRRRAKYLLIDLDNGWSLLSHLGMSGRWTILRDDVITRPGRFAHGGEIGSGEGPHDWIIINFENGYTAVYSDPRRFGFIDLIEPGSENGYPMLAKLGPDPLPSTLTPDILNRSLIGRKAPL
;
A
#
# COMPACT_ATOMS: atom_id res chain seq x y z
N MET A 1 -8.04 3.67 -12.14
CA MET A 1 -7.89 3.95 -10.70
C MET A 1 -8.20 2.65 -10.00
N PRO A 2 -7.25 2.02 -9.28
CA PRO A 2 -7.55 0.82 -8.52
C PRO A 2 -8.66 1.11 -7.51
N GLU A 3 -9.72 0.32 -7.55
CA GLU A 3 -10.81 0.37 -6.60
C GLU A 3 -10.58 -0.70 -5.52
N LEU A 4 -11.53 -0.88 -4.62
CA LEU A 4 -11.37 -1.78 -3.48
C LEU A 4 -11.01 -3.22 -3.90
N PRO A 5 -11.67 -3.85 -4.89
CA PRO A 5 -11.35 -5.22 -5.28
C PRO A 5 -9.91 -5.37 -5.80
N GLU A 6 -9.42 -4.42 -6.60
CA GLU A 6 -8.05 -4.44 -7.09
C GLU A 6 -7.04 -4.25 -5.96
N VAL A 7 -7.30 -3.32 -5.05
CA VAL A 7 -6.42 -3.10 -3.88
C VAL A 7 -6.38 -4.35 -2.98
N GLU A 8 -7.51 -5.04 -2.78
CA GLU A 8 -7.55 -6.29 -2.02
C GLU A 8 -6.75 -7.40 -2.72
N THR A 9 -6.83 -7.49 -4.05
CA THR A 9 -6.04 -8.46 -4.81
C THR A 9 -4.54 -8.18 -4.68
N VAL A 10 -4.14 -6.91 -4.72
CA VAL A 10 -2.75 -6.49 -4.48
C VAL A 10 -2.32 -6.83 -3.05
N ARG A 11 -3.17 -6.57 -2.05
CA ARG A 11 -2.91 -6.90 -0.65
C ARG A 11 -2.63 -8.40 -0.48
N GLN A 12 -3.48 -9.26 -1.04
CA GLN A 12 -3.32 -10.72 -0.99
C GLN A 12 -2.01 -11.18 -1.64
N GLY A 13 -1.69 -10.69 -2.85
CA GLY A 13 -0.46 -11.08 -3.52
C GLY A 13 0.80 -10.56 -2.83
N LEU A 14 0.74 -9.41 -2.17
CA LEU A 14 1.83 -8.92 -1.32
C LEU A 14 1.97 -9.77 -0.06
N GLU A 15 0.85 -10.18 0.55
CA GLU A 15 0.86 -10.99 1.77
C GLU A 15 1.48 -12.35 1.52
N GLU A 16 1.06 -13.03 0.45
CA GLU A 16 1.62 -14.31 0.03
C GLU A 16 3.14 -14.24 -0.20
N ALA A 17 3.62 -13.12 -0.74
CA ALA A 17 5.02 -12.96 -1.10
C ALA A 17 5.91 -12.44 0.04
N LEU A 18 5.39 -11.58 0.93
CA LEU A 18 6.21 -10.75 1.82
C LEU A 18 5.97 -10.99 3.32
N LEU A 19 4.90 -11.67 3.72
CA LEU A 19 4.59 -11.88 5.13
C LEU A 19 5.72 -12.64 5.84
N GLY A 20 6.15 -12.15 7.00
CA GLY A 20 7.23 -12.74 7.78
C GLY A 20 8.63 -12.48 7.24
N LEU A 21 8.78 -11.75 6.13
CA LEU A 21 10.10 -11.40 5.59
C LEU A 21 10.72 -10.23 6.33
N LYS A 22 12.03 -10.31 6.55
CA LYS A 22 12.84 -9.25 7.17
C LYS A 22 13.40 -8.31 6.12
N ILE A 23 13.14 -7.02 6.29
CA ILE A 23 13.58 -5.95 5.41
C ILE A 23 15.08 -5.71 5.65
N ARG A 24 15.88 -5.83 4.60
CA ARG A 24 17.30 -5.49 4.63
C ARG A 24 17.51 -3.99 4.53
N ASN A 25 16.84 -3.33 3.59
CA ASN A 25 16.83 -1.87 3.44
C ASN A 25 15.63 -1.41 2.58
N ALA A 26 15.36 -0.11 2.60
CA ALA A 26 14.45 0.55 1.70
C ALA A 26 15.12 1.76 1.06
N GLU A 27 14.98 1.91 -0.25
CA GLU A 27 15.49 3.02 -1.03
C GLU A 27 14.34 3.85 -1.57
N LYS A 28 14.43 5.17 -1.42
CA LYS A 28 13.61 6.13 -2.17
C LYS A 28 14.46 6.78 -3.25
N ARG A 29 14.06 6.64 -4.50
CA ARG A 29 14.78 7.21 -5.67
C ARG A 29 14.38 8.66 -5.98
N ARG A 30 13.54 9.25 -5.13
CA ARG A 30 13.11 10.65 -5.20
C ARG A 30 12.52 11.13 -3.88
N ARG A 31 12.33 12.45 -3.77
CA ARG A 31 11.84 13.12 -2.55
C ARG A 31 10.32 13.02 -2.33
N ASP A 32 9.53 12.87 -3.39
CA ASP A 32 8.07 13.03 -3.33
C ASP A 32 7.33 12.15 -4.35
N LEU A 33 6.04 11.92 -4.15
CA LEU A 33 5.09 11.43 -5.17
C LEU A 33 3.94 12.44 -5.27
N ARG A 34 2.72 12.06 -4.87
CA ARG A 34 1.64 13.02 -4.59
C ARG A 34 1.93 13.86 -3.35
N PHE A 35 2.63 13.28 -2.37
CA PHE A 35 3.09 13.91 -1.15
C PHE A 35 4.59 13.63 -0.94
N PRO A 36 5.29 14.40 -0.08
CA PRO A 36 6.66 14.08 0.31
C PRO A 36 6.77 12.66 0.86
N ILE A 37 7.84 11.96 0.48
CA ILE A 37 8.16 10.62 1.01
C ILE A 37 8.98 10.83 2.29
N PRO A 38 8.66 10.15 3.41
CA PRO A 38 9.38 10.33 4.67
C PRO A 38 10.90 10.23 4.53
N GLU A 39 11.63 11.12 5.20
CA GLU A 39 13.10 11.11 5.22
C GLU A 39 13.66 9.91 5.97
N ASN A 40 13.02 9.54 7.08
CA ASN A 40 13.35 8.40 7.91
C ASN A 40 12.79 7.05 7.37
N LEU A 41 12.36 6.97 6.10
CA LEU A 41 11.76 5.76 5.54
C LEU A 41 12.63 4.52 5.75
N ASN A 42 13.91 4.58 5.34
CA ASN A 42 14.82 3.45 5.52
C ASN A 42 15.06 3.16 6.99
N GLU A 43 15.22 4.19 7.83
CA GLU A 43 15.50 4.03 9.27
C GLU A 43 14.37 3.28 9.99
N GLN A 44 13.12 3.52 9.61
CA GLN A 44 11.98 2.83 10.23
C GLN A 44 11.79 1.41 9.70
N LEU A 45 12.15 1.14 8.44
CA LEU A 45 11.93 -0.16 7.79
C LEU A 45 13.10 -1.13 7.99
N GLN A 46 14.34 -0.65 8.00
CA GLN A 46 15.54 -1.48 8.01
C GLN A 46 15.58 -2.41 9.23
N GLY A 47 15.80 -3.69 8.97
CA GLY A 47 15.89 -4.73 9.98
C GLY A 47 14.56 -5.19 10.56
N ARG A 48 13.42 -4.62 10.12
CA ARG A 48 12.08 -4.99 10.60
C ARG A 48 11.48 -6.13 9.80
N THR A 49 10.66 -6.91 10.46
CA THR A 49 9.88 -8.00 9.85
C THR A 49 8.48 -7.51 9.52
N ILE A 50 7.97 -7.88 8.35
CA ILE A 50 6.57 -7.65 8.00
C ILE A 50 5.69 -8.59 8.82
N SER A 51 4.86 -8.02 9.68
CA SER A 51 4.00 -8.76 10.63
C SER A 51 2.58 -8.98 10.11
N SER A 52 2.05 -8.06 9.30
CA SER A 52 0.77 -8.21 8.60
C SER A 52 0.65 -7.30 7.39
N LEU A 53 -0.21 -7.66 6.45
CA LEU A 53 -0.61 -6.79 5.34
C LEU A 53 -2.11 -6.61 5.33
N ARG A 54 -2.56 -5.39 5.59
CA ARG A 54 -3.98 -5.05 5.67
C ARG A 54 -4.38 -4.10 4.55
N ARG A 55 -5.68 -4.02 4.32
CA ARG A 55 -6.29 -2.99 3.49
C ARG A 55 -7.32 -2.24 4.31
N ARG A 56 -7.35 -0.91 4.15
CA ARG A 56 -8.43 -0.06 4.63
C ARG A 56 -8.91 0.80 3.48
N ALA A 57 -10.15 0.62 3.01
CA ALA A 57 -10.62 1.23 1.76
C ALA A 57 -9.63 1.02 0.59
N LYS A 58 -9.06 2.09 0.04
CA LYS A 58 -8.08 2.06 -1.07
C LYS A 58 -6.61 2.14 -0.61
N TYR A 59 -6.37 1.98 0.69
CA TYR A 59 -5.03 2.03 1.29
C TYR A 59 -4.54 0.63 1.63
N LEU A 60 -3.28 0.37 1.34
CA LEU A 60 -2.52 -0.79 1.81
C LEU A 60 -1.74 -0.38 3.05
N LEU A 61 -1.76 -1.22 4.07
CA LEU A 61 -0.97 -1.08 5.29
C LEU A 61 -0.06 -2.31 5.41
N ILE A 62 1.24 -2.09 5.37
CA ILE A 62 2.25 -3.13 5.60
C ILE A 62 2.79 -2.90 7.01
N ASP A 63 2.32 -3.69 7.96
CA ASP A 63 2.65 -3.56 9.36
C ASP A 63 3.99 -4.24 9.65
N LEU A 64 4.75 -3.64 10.56
CA LEU A 64 6.06 -4.09 11.00
C LEU A 64 5.98 -4.68 12.41
N ASP A 65 6.96 -5.50 12.77
CA ASP A 65 7.08 -6.14 14.09
C ASP A 65 7.24 -5.17 15.27
N ASN A 66 7.60 -3.91 15.01
CA ASN A 66 7.73 -2.85 16.00
C ASN A 66 6.48 -1.95 16.13
N GLY A 67 5.39 -2.30 15.46
CA GLY A 67 4.12 -1.57 15.49
C GLY A 67 4.02 -0.38 14.53
N TRP A 68 5.07 -0.05 13.78
CA TRP A 68 4.98 0.91 12.67
C TRP A 68 4.26 0.27 11.48
N SER A 69 3.63 1.09 10.64
CA SER A 69 3.06 0.64 9.37
C SER A 69 3.54 1.51 8.21
N LEU A 70 3.93 0.86 7.11
CA LEU A 70 4.09 1.52 5.82
C LEU A 70 2.71 1.65 5.17
N LEU A 71 2.27 2.89 4.96
CA LEU A 71 1.03 3.22 4.26
C LEU A 71 1.32 3.40 2.77
N SER A 72 0.58 2.71 1.92
CA SER A 72 0.67 2.83 0.47
C SER A 72 -0.71 3.08 -0.15
N HIS A 73 -0.80 4.06 -1.04
CA HIS A 73 -1.98 4.29 -1.86
C HIS A 73 -1.57 4.29 -3.33
N LEU A 74 -2.18 3.40 -4.12
CA LEU A 74 -1.80 3.18 -5.52
C LEU A 74 -2.15 4.34 -6.46
N GLY A 75 -3.08 5.21 -6.07
CA GLY A 75 -3.49 6.34 -6.91
C GLY A 75 -4.17 5.86 -8.18
N MET A 76 -3.60 6.16 -9.36
CA MET A 76 -4.14 5.69 -10.63
C MET A 76 -3.27 4.64 -11.33
N SER A 77 -1.96 4.74 -11.18
CA SER A 77 -0.96 3.92 -11.89
C SER A 77 0.10 3.33 -10.97
N GLY A 78 -0.01 3.57 -9.66
CA GLY A 78 0.84 2.95 -8.66
C GLY A 78 0.63 1.44 -8.66
N ARG A 79 1.74 0.71 -8.53
CA ARG A 79 1.77 -0.74 -8.55
C ARG A 79 2.95 -1.25 -7.76
N TRP A 80 2.78 -2.45 -7.21
CA TRP A 80 3.87 -3.20 -6.61
C TRP A 80 4.29 -4.34 -7.55
N THR A 81 5.59 -4.55 -7.68
CA THR A 81 6.19 -5.70 -8.36
C THR A 81 7.09 -6.42 -7.36
N ILE A 82 6.98 -7.74 -7.30
CA ILE A 82 7.88 -8.57 -6.48
C ILE A 82 8.87 -9.26 -7.42
N LEU A 83 10.14 -9.09 -7.13
CA LEU A 83 11.26 -9.67 -7.85
C LEU A 83 11.96 -10.68 -6.95
N ARG A 84 12.34 -11.83 -7.53
CA ARG A 84 13.28 -12.78 -6.94
C ARG A 84 13.91 -13.59 -8.06
N ASP A 85 15.24 -13.59 -8.15
CA ASP A 85 15.97 -14.32 -9.19
C ASP A 85 15.36 -14.03 -10.59
N ASP A 86 15.02 -15.07 -11.36
CA ASP A 86 14.33 -14.99 -12.66
C ASP A 86 12.79 -14.93 -12.56
N VAL A 87 12.23 -14.95 -11.34
CA VAL A 87 10.78 -14.97 -11.11
C VAL A 87 10.27 -13.56 -10.81
N ILE A 88 9.48 -13.05 -11.73
CA ILE A 88 8.77 -11.78 -11.58
C ILE A 88 7.32 -12.09 -11.24
N THR A 89 6.87 -11.65 -10.06
CA THR A 89 5.47 -11.77 -9.64
C THR A 89 4.83 -10.39 -9.54
N ARG A 90 3.61 -10.25 -10.07
CA ARG A 90 2.78 -9.06 -9.90
C ARG A 90 1.62 -9.39 -8.95
N PRO A 91 1.60 -8.81 -7.74
CA PRO A 91 0.41 -8.82 -6.91
C PRO A 91 -0.73 -8.09 -7.65
N GLY A 92 -1.75 -8.84 -8.09
CA GLY A 92 -2.91 -8.30 -8.81
C GLY A 92 -2.86 -8.36 -10.34
N ARG A 93 -4.04 -8.46 -10.96
CA ARG A 93 -4.25 -8.38 -12.42
C ARG A 93 -4.81 -7.00 -12.78
N PHE A 94 -3.99 -6.13 -13.38
CA PHE A 94 -4.46 -4.85 -13.92
C PHE A 94 -4.83 -5.01 -15.40
N ALA A 95 -6.01 -4.50 -15.80
CA ALA A 95 -6.56 -4.64 -17.16
C ALA A 95 -5.65 -4.09 -18.28
N HIS A 96 -4.76 -3.14 -17.94
CA HIS A 96 -3.71 -2.65 -18.81
C HIS A 96 -2.38 -2.89 -18.10
N GLY A 97 -1.72 -4.01 -18.41
CA GLY A 97 -0.46 -4.39 -17.78
C GLY A 97 0.65 -3.43 -18.18
N GLY A 98 0.85 -2.35 -17.43
CA GLY A 98 2.01 -1.46 -17.63
C GLY A 98 3.33 -2.21 -17.41
N GLU A 99 4.49 -1.58 -17.65
CA GLU A 99 5.83 -2.20 -17.54
C GLU A 99 6.12 -2.91 -16.20
N ILE A 100 6.94 -3.96 -16.18
CA ILE A 100 7.33 -4.59 -14.91
C ILE A 100 8.28 -3.63 -14.18
N GLY A 101 8.09 -3.41 -12.88
CA GLY A 101 9.10 -2.68 -12.09
C GLY A 101 10.35 -3.54 -11.99
N SER A 102 11.47 -3.08 -12.55
CA SER A 102 12.74 -3.81 -12.55
C SER A 102 13.63 -3.46 -11.36
N GLY A 103 13.26 -2.43 -10.61
CA GLY A 103 14.10 -1.80 -9.57
C GLY A 103 14.92 -0.64 -10.12
N GLU A 104 15.24 -0.66 -11.42
CA GLU A 104 16.05 0.35 -12.09
C GLU A 104 15.25 1.24 -13.05
N GLY A 105 13.98 0.89 -13.31
CA GLY A 105 13.12 1.57 -14.27
C GLY A 105 12.94 3.07 -13.95
N PRO A 106 12.60 3.89 -14.95
CA PRO A 106 12.48 5.34 -14.81
C PRO A 106 11.31 5.78 -13.92
N HIS A 107 10.47 4.84 -13.50
CA HIS A 107 9.30 5.07 -12.67
C HIS A 107 9.28 4.24 -11.39
N ASP A 108 10.38 3.54 -11.09
CA ASP A 108 10.55 2.74 -9.88
C ASP A 108 11.03 3.67 -8.77
N TRP A 109 10.15 3.94 -7.80
CA TRP A 109 10.34 5.04 -6.85
C TRP A 109 10.71 4.58 -5.46
N ILE A 110 10.13 3.47 -4.99
CA ILE A 110 10.53 2.81 -3.74
C ILE A 110 10.99 1.40 -4.06
N ILE A 111 12.16 1.03 -3.55
CA ILE A 111 12.69 -0.33 -3.61
C ILE A 111 12.87 -0.83 -2.19
N ILE A 112 12.25 -1.95 -1.84
CA ILE A 112 12.42 -2.59 -0.53
C ILE A 112 13.11 -3.93 -0.78
N ASN A 113 14.32 -4.09 -0.27
CA ASN A 113 15.07 -5.33 -0.37
C ASN A 113 14.92 -6.14 0.91
N PHE A 114 14.72 -7.45 0.77
CA PHE A 114 14.56 -8.38 1.88
C PHE A 114 15.79 -9.26 2.07
N GLU A 115 16.02 -9.77 3.28
CA GLU A 115 17.20 -10.59 3.60
C GLU A 115 17.23 -11.93 2.82
N ASN A 116 16.08 -12.43 2.39
CA ASN A 116 15.95 -13.68 1.63
C ASN A 116 16.07 -13.50 0.10
N GLY A 117 16.48 -12.31 -0.37
CA GLY A 117 16.70 -12.03 -1.79
C GLY A 117 15.47 -11.55 -2.56
N TYR A 118 14.30 -11.43 -1.92
CA TYR A 118 13.15 -10.77 -2.54
C TYR A 118 13.37 -9.25 -2.61
N THR A 119 12.81 -8.63 -3.64
CA THR A 119 12.73 -7.18 -3.77
C THR A 119 11.31 -6.76 -4.13
N ALA A 120 10.73 -5.84 -3.35
CA ALA A 120 9.45 -5.22 -3.67
C ALA A 120 9.69 -3.83 -4.27
N VAL A 121 9.17 -3.59 -5.47
CA VAL A 121 9.32 -2.35 -6.22
C VAL A 121 7.98 -1.65 -6.35
N TYR A 122 7.87 -0.44 -5.82
CA TYR A 122 6.74 0.44 -6.08
C TYR A 122 7.04 1.36 -7.26
N SER A 123 6.26 1.25 -8.32
CA SER A 123 6.36 2.13 -9.48
C SER A 123 5.10 2.96 -9.66
N ASP A 124 5.24 4.22 -10.09
CA ASP A 124 4.09 5.07 -10.41
C ASP A 124 4.41 6.14 -11.47
N PRO A 125 4.15 5.88 -12.76
CA PRO A 125 4.42 6.83 -13.84
C PRO A 125 3.69 8.17 -13.70
N ARG A 126 2.44 8.16 -13.20
CA ARG A 126 1.64 9.38 -13.03
C ARG A 126 1.87 10.08 -11.70
N ARG A 127 2.51 9.39 -10.74
CA ARG A 127 2.92 9.94 -9.43
C ARG A 127 1.75 10.43 -8.58
N PHE A 128 0.58 9.81 -8.76
CA PHE A 128 -0.63 10.14 -7.99
C PHE A 128 -0.85 9.24 -6.78
N GLY A 129 -0.13 8.13 -6.69
CA GLY A 129 -0.01 7.38 -5.45
C GLY A 129 0.92 8.07 -4.47
N PHE A 130 1.00 7.50 -3.27
CA PHE A 130 1.89 7.99 -2.22
C PHE A 130 2.29 6.86 -1.28
N ILE A 131 3.36 7.14 -0.54
CA ILE A 131 3.93 6.29 0.50
C ILE A 131 4.12 7.16 1.73
N ASP A 132 3.70 6.67 2.89
CA ASP A 132 3.91 7.34 4.16
C ASP A 132 4.12 6.31 5.28
N LEU A 133 4.46 6.79 6.49
CA LEU A 133 4.62 5.97 7.68
C LEU A 133 3.56 6.33 8.72
N ILE A 134 3.06 5.30 9.39
CA ILE A 134 2.15 5.44 10.52
C ILE A 134 2.87 4.97 11.78
N GLU A 135 2.92 5.85 12.78
CA GLU A 135 3.46 5.54 14.10
C GLU A 135 2.61 4.51 14.84
N PRO A 136 3.22 3.70 15.72
CA PRO A 136 2.50 2.76 16.57
C PRO A 136 1.36 3.44 17.34
N GLY A 137 0.14 2.92 17.18
CA GLY A 137 -1.05 3.42 17.86
C GLY A 137 -1.70 4.66 17.23
N SER A 138 -1.13 5.23 16.16
CA SER A 138 -1.63 6.47 15.55
C SER A 138 -2.56 6.27 14.35
N GLU A 139 -2.82 5.02 13.93
CA GLU A 139 -3.60 4.71 12.72
C GLU A 139 -4.99 5.37 12.70
N ASN A 140 -5.73 5.30 13.81
CA ASN A 140 -7.09 5.85 13.88
C ASN A 140 -7.14 7.38 13.77
N GLY A 141 -6.06 8.06 14.16
CA GLY A 141 -5.92 9.51 14.05
C GLY A 141 -5.29 9.97 12.73
N TYR A 142 -4.75 9.04 11.93
CA TYR A 142 -4.03 9.40 10.71
C TYR A 142 -4.96 10.11 9.71
N PRO A 143 -4.61 11.31 9.20
CA PRO A 143 -5.56 12.20 8.51
C PRO A 143 -6.33 11.59 7.34
N MET A 144 -5.70 10.73 6.55
CA MET A 144 -6.32 10.07 5.39
C MET A 144 -7.19 8.87 5.75
N LEU A 145 -7.01 8.31 6.95
CA LEU A 145 -7.73 7.13 7.43
C LEU A 145 -8.86 7.50 8.40
N ALA A 146 -8.66 8.52 9.24
CA ALA A 146 -9.60 8.95 10.27
C ALA A 146 -10.99 9.34 9.73
N LYS A 147 -11.05 9.82 8.49
CA LYS A 147 -12.28 10.28 7.83
C LYS A 147 -12.98 9.19 7.00
N LEU A 148 -12.42 7.97 6.96
CA LEU A 148 -13.01 6.89 6.19
C LEU A 148 -14.29 6.40 6.86
N GLY A 149 -15.33 6.22 6.04
CA GLY A 149 -16.53 5.50 6.44
C GLY A 149 -16.26 4.00 6.65
N PRO A 150 -17.28 3.23 7.03
CA PRO A 150 -17.16 1.78 7.15
C PRO A 150 -16.73 1.16 5.81
N ASP A 151 -15.93 0.09 5.89
CA ASP A 151 -15.59 -0.70 4.71
C ASP A 151 -16.89 -1.30 4.12
N PRO A 152 -17.06 -1.40 2.79
CA PRO A 152 -18.28 -1.93 2.17
C PRO A 152 -18.37 -3.47 2.24
N LEU A 153 -18.00 -4.06 3.37
CA LEU A 153 -18.20 -5.47 3.68
C LEU A 153 -19.49 -5.65 4.49
N PRO A 154 -20.20 -6.79 4.36
CA PRO A 154 -21.43 -7.03 5.11
C PRO A 154 -21.26 -6.94 6.64
N SER A 155 -20.06 -7.19 7.15
CA SER A 155 -19.71 -7.09 8.58
C SER A 155 -19.59 -5.65 9.08
N THR A 156 -19.36 -4.68 8.20
CA THR A 156 -19.05 -3.28 8.57
C THR A 156 -20.05 -2.28 8.00
N LEU A 157 -20.68 -2.57 6.87
CA LEU A 157 -21.72 -1.74 6.25
C LEU A 157 -23.00 -2.56 6.11
N THR A 158 -23.93 -2.36 7.05
CA THR A 158 -25.27 -2.95 7.01
C THR A 158 -26.29 -2.02 6.35
N PRO A 159 -27.44 -2.53 5.86
CA PRO A 159 -28.51 -1.69 5.35
C PRO A 159 -28.96 -0.60 6.34
N ASP A 160 -29.02 -0.89 7.64
CA ASP A 160 -29.37 0.10 8.68
C ASP A 160 -28.32 1.20 8.86
N ILE A 161 -27.03 0.84 8.75
CA ILE A 161 -25.94 1.82 8.80
C ILE A 161 -25.99 2.71 7.55
N LEU A 162 -26.19 2.11 6.39
CA LEU A 162 -26.29 2.84 5.12
C LEU A 162 -27.48 3.80 5.14
N ASN A 163 -28.67 3.31 5.49
CA ASN A 163 -29.89 4.13 5.58
C ASN A 163 -29.68 5.33 6.51
N ARG A 164 -29.20 5.10 7.74
CA ARG A 164 -28.92 6.18 8.70
C ARG A 164 -27.89 7.19 8.18
N SER A 165 -26.89 6.74 7.42
CA SER A 165 -25.83 7.60 6.88
C SER A 165 -26.30 8.49 5.73
N LEU A 166 -27.38 8.08 5.04
CA LEU A 166 -27.97 8.80 3.91
C LEU A 166 -29.03 9.84 4.34
N ILE A 167 -29.66 9.66 5.51
CA ILE A 167 -30.67 10.61 6.02
C ILE A 167 -30.07 12.03 6.11
N GLY A 168 -30.75 12.99 5.49
CA GLY A 168 -30.35 14.40 5.47
C GLY A 168 -29.24 14.75 4.48
N ARG A 169 -28.70 13.78 3.73
CA ARG A 169 -27.78 14.06 2.61
C ARG A 169 -28.57 14.59 1.42
N LYS A 170 -28.13 15.74 0.89
CA LYS A 170 -28.75 16.41 -0.27
C LYS A 170 -28.03 16.13 -1.60
N ALA A 171 -26.92 15.42 -1.55
CA ALA A 171 -26.18 15.01 -2.74
C ALA A 171 -26.88 13.83 -3.43
N PRO A 172 -26.73 13.67 -4.76
CA PRO A 172 -27.13 12.44 -5.44
C PRO A 172 -26.45 11.21 -4.84
N LEU A 173 -27.13 10.06 -4.96
CA LEU A 173 -26.52 8.74 -4.78
C LEU A 173 -25.48 8.47 -5.87
#